data_AF-A0A9E3L2Q1-F1
#
_entry.id   AF-A0A9E3L2Q1-F1
#
_cell.length_a   1.000
_cell.length_b   1.000
_cell.length_c   1.000
_cell.angle_alpha   90.00
_cell.angle_beta   90.00
_cell.angle_gamma   90.00
#
_symmetry.space_group_name_H-M   'P 1'
#
loop_
_entity.id
_entity.type
_entity.pdbx_description
1 polymer ?
#
loop_
_entity_poly.entity_id
_entity_poly.type
_entity_poly.pdbx_seq_one_letter_code
_entity_poly.pdbx_strand_id
1 'polypeptide(L)'
;MLDRRHVSKMILASAGTCLFGGQEVLAQSNGEWPERLAASLQKLEGERGGRLGVAVIDTQSGRRAGYRADERFPMCSTFKLLAAAAVLARVDQGKEQLERRLKFATTDLVVYSPVTKDHAGGEGMTLAEICEAAMTLSDNTAANLLLSTLGGPGGLTAYARTLGDSATRLDRIEPDLNEAVPGDLRDTTTPAAMLSNIRALVAGNALAPASRDRLIGWLVGNKTGDARLRAGVPRDWRVGDKTGTGERGTANDVAVLWPSGGRSPVFVSVYLTGSSPDGAHRNATIASVGEAVARSLG
;
A
#
# COMPACT_ATOMS: atom_id res chain seq x y z
N MET A 1 -64.89 -73.57 -9.07
CA MET A 1 -64.65 -75.01 -8.91
C MET A 1 -63.20 -75.25 -9.29
N LEU A 2 -62.36 -75.68 -8.32
CA LEU A 2 -60.95 -76.11 -8.42
C LEU A 2 -59.92 -75.02 -8.80
N ASP A 3 -58.71 -74.92 -8.24
CA ASP A 3 -58.04 -75.55 -7.09
C ASP A 3 -56.77 -74.71 -6.75
N ARG A 4 -56.34 -74.73 -5.49
CA ARG A 4 -55.12 -74.14 -4.95
C ARG A 4 -53.96 -75.12 -5.13
N ARG A 5 -52.76 -74.68 -5.56
CA ARG A 5 -51.47 -75.27 -5.11
C ARG A 5 -50.37 -74.23 -4.91
N HIS A 6 -49.72 -74.38 -3.76
CA HIS A 6 -48.66 -73.60 -3.14
C HIS A 6 -47.26 -73.93 -3.70
N VAL A 7 -46.28 -73.04 -3.45
CA VAL A 7 -44.95 -73.24 -2.79
C VAL A 7 -44.08 -72.02 -3.19
N SER A 8 -43.92 -70.97 -2.36
CA SER A 8 -43.02 -70.78 -1.21
C SER A 8 -41.57 -70.34 -1.55
N LYS A 9 -41.26 -69.13 -1.03
CA LYS A 9 -39.99 -68.60 -0.47
C LYS A 9 -38.90 -68.07 -1.43
N MET A 10 -38.68 -66.76 -1.40
CA MET A 10 -37.54 -66.18 -0.64
C MET A 10 -37.70 -64.66 -0.44
N ILE A 11 -37.56 -64.25 0.83
CA ILE A 11 -37.40 -62.87 1.28
C ILE A 11 -35.90 -62.56 1.26
N LEU A 12 -35.49 -61.44 0.66
CA LEU A 12 -34.40 -60.66 1.20
C LEU A 12 -34.67 -59.17 1.00
N ALA A 13 -34.52 -58.44 2.10
CA ALA A 13 -34.82 -57.04 2.27
C ALA A 13 -33.68 -56.13 1.82
N SER A 14 -34.06 -54.90 1.47
CA SER A 14 -33.38 -53.63 1.73
C SER A 14 -31.95 -53.40 1.22
N ALA A 15 -31.78 -52.38 0.37
CA ALA A 15 -31.25 -51.09 0.81
C ALA A 15 -31.39 -50.04 -0.30
N GLY A 16 -31.86 -48.86 0.10
CA GLY A 16 -32.18 -47.74 -0.77
C GLY A 16 -30.99 -47.11 -1.49
N THR A 17 -31.36 -46.45 -2.57
CA THR A 17 -30.56 -45.50 -3.36
C THR A 17 -29.95 -44.42 -2.47
N CYS A 18 -28.62 -44.25 -2.55
CA CYS A 18 -27.97 -42.97 -2.28
C CYS A 18 -26.89 -42.75 -3.36
N LEU A 19 -27.21 -41.84 -4.27
CA LEU A 19 -26.28 -41.22 -5.21
C LEU A 19 -25.17 -40.52 -4.40
N PHE A 20 -23.96 -41.06 -4.42
CA PHE A 20 -22.78 -40.29 -4.05
C PHE A 20 -22.23 -39.64 -5.31
N GLY A 21 -22.77 -38.46 -5.61
CA GLY A 21 -22.04 -37.47 -6.40
C GLY A 21 -20.76 -37.14 -5.66
N GLY A 22 -19.62 -37.33 -6.32
CA GLY A 22 -18.34 -36.82 -5.84
C GLY A 22 -18.44 -35.30 -5.79
N GLN A 23 -18.62 -34.75 -4.59
CA GLN A 23 -18.48 -33.33 -4.35
C GLN A 23 -17.00 -32.98 -4.49
N GLU A 24 -16.69 -32.24 -5.55
CA GLU A 24 -15.52 -31.37 -5.59
C GLU A 24 -15.50 -30.51 -4.32
N VAL A 25 -14.40 -30.59 -3.57
CA VAL A 25 -14.10 -29.66 -2.50
C VAL A 25 -13.73 -28.32 -3.15
N LEU A 26 -14.74 -27.55 -3.52
CA LEU A 26 -14.64 -26.12 -3.77
C LEU A 26 -15.52 -25.41 -2.76
N ALA A 27 -15.01 -25.25 -1.54
CA ALA A 27 -15.49 -24.20 -0.66
C ALA A 27 -15.02 -22.85 -1.22
N GLN A 28 -15.61 -22.43 -2.34
CA GLN A 28 -15.57 -21.04 -2.76
C GLN A 28 -16.42 -20.26 -1.75
N SER A 29 -15.81 -19.28 -1.09
CA SER A 29 -16.52 -18.41 -0.16
C SER A 29 -17.65 -17.66 -0.88
N ASN A 30 -18.88 -17.85 -0.43
CA ASN A 30 -20.10 -17.23 -0.99
C ASN A 30 -20.24 -15.70 -0.70
N GLY A 31 -19.15 -14.99 -0.37
CA GLY A 31 -19.18 -13.55 -0.08
C GLY A 31 -19.04 -12.69 -1.35
N GLU A 32 -19.45 -11.43 -1.28
CA GLU A 32 -19.08 -10.48 -2.33
C GLU A 32 -17.55 -10.20 -2.30
N TRP A 33 -17.03 -9.55 -3.33
CA TRP A 33 -15.58 -9.29 -3.45
C TRP A 33 -14.98 -8.61 -2.20
N PRO A 34 -15.61 -7.60 -1.57
CA PRO A 34 -15.09 -7.00 -0.35
C PRO A 34 -14.91 -8.01 0.79
N GLU A 35 -15.91 -8.84 1.07
CA GLU A 35 -15.86 -9.80 2.18
C GLU A 35 -14.81 -10.89 1.91
N ARG A 36 -14.72 -11.38 0.67
CA ARG A 36 -13.73 -12.40 0.30
C ARG A 36 -12.30 -11.90 0.43
N LEU A 37 -12.03 -10.68 -0.03
CA LEU A 37 -10.71 -10.08 0.09
C LEU A 37 -10.38 -9.79 1.56
N ALA A 38 -11.30 -9.20 2.32
CA ALA A 38 -11.12 -8.96 3.76
C ALA A 38 -10.82 -10.26 4.54
N ALA A 39 -11.56 -11.34 4.29
CA ALA A 39 -11.31 -12.64 4.93
C ALA A 39 -9.93 -13.22 4.55
N SER A 40 -9.50 -13.07 3.30
CA SER A 40 -8.17 -13.50 2.85
C SER A 40 -7.05 -12.72 3.55
N LEU A 41 -7.24 -11.41 3.76
CA LEU A 41 -6.29 -10.55 4.47
C LEU A 41 -6.24 -10.86 5.96
N GLN A 42 -7.38 -11.13 6.59
CA GLN A 42 -7.44 -11.58 7.99
C GLN A 42 -6.69 -12.90 8.19
N LYS A 43 -6.90 -13.87 7.28
CA LYS A 43 -6.17 -15.15 7.30
C LYS A 43 -4.66 -14.91 7.15
N LEU A 44 -4.25 -14.02 6.25
CA LEU A 44 -2.85 -13.67 6.06
C LEU A 44 -2.21 -13.06 7.33
N GLU A 45 -2.92 -12.18 8.04
CA GLU A 45 -2.45 -11.67 9.34
C GLU A 45 -2.23 -12.82 10.34
N GLY A 46 -3.18 -13.76 10.44
CA GLY A 46 -3.08 -14.92 11.34
C GLY A 46 -1.91 -15.86 11.02
N GLU A 47 -1.59 -16.04 9.74
CA GLU A 47 -0.51 -16.94 9.29
C GLU A 47 0.88 -16.28 9.34
N ARG A 48 0.97 -14.97 9.09
CA ARG A 48 2.25 -14.25 8.98
C ARG A 48 2.64 -13.51 10.26
N GLY A 49 1.70 -13.23 11.15
CA GLY A 49 1.92 -12.50 12.39
C GLY A 49 2.21 -11.00 12.21
N GLY A 50 2.14 -10.28 13.32
CA GLY A 50 2.09 -8.82 13.34
C GLY A 50 0.65 -8.30 13.17
N ARG A 51 0.52 -7.00 12.95
CA ARG A 51 -0.75 -6.31 12.71
C ARG A 51 -0.76 -5.76 11.29
N LEU A 52 -1.75 -6.18 10.50
CA LEU A 52 -1.87 -5.89 9.08
C LEU A 52 -3.07 -4.97 8.82
N GLY A 53 -2.82 -3.80 8.24
CA GLY A 53 -3.83 -2.87 7.76
C GLY A 53 -3.79 -2.75 6.25
N VAL A 54 -4.91 -2.95 5.58
CA VAL A 54 -5.00 -2.90 4.12
C VAL A 54 -6.28 -2.18 3.70
N ALA A 55 -6.17 -1.32 2.69
CA ALA A 55 -7.30 -0.74 1.98
C ALA A 55 -7.08 -0.85 0.46
N VAL A 56 -8.15 -1.16 -0.27
CA VAL A 56 -8.13 -1.38 -1.73
C VAL A 56 -9.33 -0.69 -2.36
N ILE A 57 -9.12 -0.07 -3.53
CA ILE A 57 -10.21 0.39 -4.40
C ILE A 57 -9.93 -0.02 -5.84
N ASP A 58 -10.87 -0.77 -6.42
CA ASP A 58 -10.91 -1.05 -7.85
C ASP A 58 -11.65 0.07 -8.57
N THR A 59 -10.94 0.88 -9.36
CA THR A 59 -11.58 2.03 -10.02
C THR A 59 -12.45 1.65 -11.21
N GLN A 60 -12.36 0.43 -11.71
CA GLN A 60 -13.25 -0.05 -12.77
C GLN A 60 -14.67 -0.25 -12.24
N SER A 61 -14.80 -0.93 -11.10
CA SER A 61 -16.09 -1.24 -10.49
C SER A 61 -16.53 -0.21 -9.42
N GLY A 62 -15.61 0.62 -8.95
CA GLY A 62 -15.81 1.52 -7.81
C GLY A 62 -15.83 0.83 -6.44
N ARG A 63 -15.64 -0.50 -6.41
CA ARG A 63 -15.72 -1.30 -5.18
C ARG A 63 -14.51 -1.05 -4.29
N ARG A 64 -14.76 -1.12 -2.98
CA ARG A 64 -13.77 -0.95 -1.92
C ARG A 64 -13.73 -2.17 -1.03
N ALA A 65 -12.54 -2.53 -0.57
CA ALA A 65 -12.32 -3.60 0.37
C ALA A 65 -11.18 -3.21 1.31
N GLY A 66 -11.09 -3.87 2.45
CA GLY A 66 -10.00 -3.64 3.38
C GLY A 66 -10.09 -4.50 4.61
N TYR A 67 -9.02 -4.46 5.40
CA TYR A 67 -8.90 -5.12 6.69
C TYR A 67 -8.14 -4.17 7.61
N ARG A 68 -8.69 -3.86 8.79
CA ARG A 68 -8.19 -2.79 9.69
C ARG A 68 -7.95 -1.45 8.97
N ALA A 69 -8.78 -1.13 7.97
CA ALA A 69 -8.55 -0.03 7.05
C ALA A 69 -8.56 1.36 7.72
N ASP A 70 -9.26 1.47 8.85
CA ASP A 70 -9.40 2.72 9.62
C ASP A 70 -8.57 2.73 10.92
N GLU A 71 -7.77 1.69 11.16
CA GLU A 71 -6.82 1.69 12.27
C GLU A 71 -5.55 2.48 11.93
N ARG A 72 -4.90 3.02 12.96
CA ARG A 72 -3.65 3.78 12.80
C ARG A 72 -2.43 2.87 12.67
N PHE A 73 -1.54 3.26 11.77
CA PHE A 73 -0.24 2.63 11.54
C PHE A 73 0.86 3.68 11.36
N PRO A 74 2.09 3.41 11.82
CA PRO A 74 3.24 4.25 11.55
C PRO A 74 3.46 4.38 10.04
N MET A 75 3.55 5.61 9.55
CA MET A 75 3.76 5.85 8.13
C MET A 75 5.12 5.36 7.67
N CYS A 76 6.15 5.60 8.49
CA CYS A 76 7.54 5.59 8.07
C CYS A 76 7.68 6.39 6.76
N SER A 77 8.58 6.03 5.85
CA SER A 77 8.79 6.77 4.60
C SER A 77 7.62 6.85 3.61
N THR A 78 6.43 6.28 3.89
CA THR A 78 5.25 6.49 3.03
C THR A 78 4.78 7.95 3.01
N PHE A 79 5.10 8.75 4.04
CA PHE A 79 4.79 10.19 4.05
C PHE A 79 5.47 10.96 2.90
N LYS A 80 6.60 10.46 2.38
CA LYS A 80 7.38 11.13 1.32
C LYS A 80 6.57 11.32 0.03
N LEU A 81 5.57 10.44 -0.21
CA LEU A 81 4.55 10.63 -1.24
C LEU A 81 3.81 11.97 -1.07
N LEU A 82 3.31 12.24 0.14
CA LEU A 82 2.60 13.48 0.44
C LEU A 82 3.55 14.69 0.43
N ALA A 83 4.81 14.53 0.85
CA ALA A 83 5.80 15.60 0.81
C ALA A 83 6.11 16.04 -0.63
N ALA A 84 6.39 15.10 -1.53
CA ALA A 84 6.64 15.39 -2.94
C ALA A 84 5.39 15.98 -3.61
N ALA A 85 4.21 15.45 -3.32
CA ALA A 85 2.95 15.98 -3.81
C ALA A 85 2.66 17.41 -3.30
N ALA A 86 2.98 17.72 -2.04
CA ALA A 86 2.82 19.06 -1.48
C ALA A 86 3.73 20.08 -2.19
N VAL A 87 4.97 19.70 -2.51
CA VAL A 87 5.87 20.52 -3.32
C VAL A 87 5.29 20.76 -4.71
N LEU A 88 4.85 19.71 -5.40
CA LEU A 88 4.22 19.84 -6.71
C LEU A 88 2.97 20.73 -6.68
N ALA A 89 2.12 20.59 -5.67
CA ALA A 89 0.95 21.45 -5.49
C ALA A 89 1.32 22.93 -5.29
N ARG A 90 2.46 23.22 -4.65
CA ARG A 90 2.99 24.59 -4.55
C ARG A 90 3.54 25.10 -5.88
N VAL A 91 4.16 24.23 -6.69
CA VAL A 91 4.61 24.56 -8.05
C VAL A 91 3.40 24.91 -8.93
N ASP A 92 2.33 24.11 -8.87
CA ASP A 92 1.08 24.38 -9.59
C ASP A 92 0.46 25.74 -9.21
N GLN A 93 0.68 26.18 -7.97
CA GLN A 93 0.22 27.47 -7.44
C GLN A 93 1.20 28.63 -7.71
N GLY A 94 2.33 28.40 -8.38
CA GLY A 94 3.38 29.40 -8.59
C GLY A 94 4.12 29.83 -7.32
N LYS A 95 4.02 29.04 -6.24
CA LYS A 95 4.65 29.30 -4.93
C LYS A 95 5.99 28.58 -4.76
N GLU A 96 6.40 27.81 -5.76
CA GLU A 96 7.62 27.02 -5.76
C GLU A 96 8.09 26.75 -7.19
N GLN A 97 9.37 26.45 -7.37
CA GLN A 97 9.97 26.07 -8.64
C GLN A 97 10.81 24.81 -8.46
N LEU A 98 10.65 23.83 -9.36
CA LEU A 98 11.38 22.56 -9.28
C LEU A 98 12.88 22.73 -9.53
N GLU A 99 13.25 23.77 -10.29
CA GLU A 99 14.61 24.13 -10.65
C GLU A 99 15.34 24.87 -9.51
N ARG A 100 14.60 25.31 -8.48
CA ARG A 100 15.21 25.98 -7.32
C ARG A 100 16.20 25.03 -6.66
N ARG A 101 17.44 25.51 -6.52
CA ARG A 101 18.54 24.76 -5.92
C ARG A 101 18.59 24.97 -4.41
N LEU A 102 18.70 23.87 -3.67
CA LEU A 102 18.87 23.81 -2.22
C LEU A 102 20.30 23.38 -1.92
N LYS A 103 21.06 24.26 -1.27
CA LYS A 103 22.35 23.92 -0.66
C LYS A 103 22.11 23.41 0.75
N PHE A 104 22.83 22.36 1.12
CA PHE A 104 22.76 21.73 2.43
C PHE A 104 24.16 21.23 2.83
N ALA A 105 24.43 21.24 4.12
CA ALA A 105 25.73 20.90 4.68
C ALA A 105 25.87 19.39 4.88
N THR A 106 27.10 18.93 5.05
CA THR A 106 27.38 17.54 5.46
C THR A 106 26.77 17.21 6.83
N THR A 107 26.56 18.21 7.69
CA THR A 107 25.88 18.06 8.98
C THR A 107 24.38 17.83 8.87
N ASP A 108 23.78 18.09 7.70
CA ASP A 108 22.35 17.83 7.43
C ASP A 108 22.11 16.37 7.00
N LEU A 109 23.18 15.59 6.79
CA LEU A 109 23.09 14.19 6.41
C LEU A 109 22.59 13.34 7.59
N VAL A 110 21.50 12.62 7.36
CA VAL A 110 20.99 11.61 8.29
C VAL A 110 21.21 10.20 7.72
N VAL A 111 20.95 9.19 8.54
CA VAL A 111 21.07 7.77 8.14
C VAL A 111 20.27 7.49 6.88
N TYR A 112 20.85 6.69 5.98
CA TYR A 112 20.28 6.30 4.68
C TYR A 112 19.99 7.51 3.75
N SER A 113 21.07 8.04 3.20
CA SER A 113 21.08 9.20 2.29
C SER A 113 21.84 8.85 1.00
N PRO A 114 21.33 7.90 0.19
CA PRO A 114 22.06 7.30 -0.93
C PRO A 114 22.38 8.29 -2.07
N VAL A 115 21.64 9.39 -2.20
CA VAL A 115 21.86 10.41 -3.23
C VAL A 115 22.44 11.67 -2.60
N THR A 116 21.78 12.20 -1.57
CA THR A 116 22.12 13.52 -1.02
C THR A 116 23.53 13.59 -0.43
N LYS A 117 24.08 12.47 0.07
CA LYS A 117 25.46 12.39 0.56
C LYS A 117 26.50 12.86 -0.46
N ASP A 118 26.27 12.66 -1.75
CA ASP A 118 27.22 12.97 -2.81
C ASP A 118 27.15 14.45 -3.24
N HIS A 119 26.18 15.20 -2.72
CA HIS A 119 25.94 16.62 -3.04
C HIS A 119 26.09 17.56 -1.83
N ALA A 120 26.18 17.01 -0.61
CA ALA A 120 26.28 17.77 0.62
C ALA A 120 27.59 18.58 0.69
N GLY A 121 27.50 19.84 1.14
CA GLY A 121 28.64 20.76 1.21
C GLY A 121 29.09 21.34 -0.13
N GLY A 122 28.47 20.94 -1.24
CA GLY A 122 28.75 21.47 -2.58
C GLY A 122 27.66 22.41 -3.10
N GLU A 123 27.37 22.30 -4.39
CA GLU A 123 26.30 23.08 -5.04
C GLU A 123 24.89 22.61 -4.67
N GLY A 124 24.75 21.52 -3.91
CA GLY A 124 23.46 20.97 -3.52
C GLY A 124 22.67 20.42 -4.72
N MET A 125 21.35 20.37 -4.58
CA MET A 125 20.45 19.72 -5.54
C MET A 125 19.26 20.62 -5.87
N THR A 126 18.71 20.49 -7.08
CA THR A 126 17.41 21.07 -7.42
C THR A 126 16.30 20.41 -6.61
N LEU A 127 15.20 21.13 -6.41
CA LEU A 127 14.04 20.58 -5.71
C LEU A 127 13.42 19.38 -6.45
N ALA A 128 13.52 19.35 -7.79
CA ALA A 128 13.15 18.18 -8.60
C ALA A 128 13.97 16.93 -8.22
N GLU A 129 15.31 17.07 -8.17
CA GLU A 129 16.23 15.98 -7.81
C GLU A 129 16.01 15.51 -6.36
N ILE A 130 15.71 16.44 -5.45
CA ILE A 130 15.39 16.11 -4.04
C ILE A 130 14.06 15.34 -3.96
N CYS A 131 13.02 15.76 -4.68
CA CYS A 131 11.77 15.01 -4.75
C CYS A 131 11.99 13.60 -5.31
N GLU A 132 12.76 13.49 -6.39
CA GLU A 132 13.07 12.22 -7.02
C GLU A 132 13.86 11.29 -6.09
N ALA A 133 14.89 11.77 -5.40
CA ALA A 133 15.66 10.99 -4.43
C ALA A 133 14.79 10.48 -3.28
N ALA A 134 13.92 11.34 -2.73
CA ALA A 134 12.99 10.98 -1.66
C ALA A 134 11.95 9.94 -2.11
N MET A 135 11.49 10.02 -3.36
CA MET A 135 10.47 9.11 -3.89
C MET A 135 11.04 7.77 -4.36
N THR A 136 12.14 7.79 -5.12
CA THR A 136 12.64 6.62 -5.85
C THR A 136 13.61 5.76 -5.05
N LEU A 137 14.39 6.39 -4.17
CA LEU A 137 15.40 5.76 -3.33
C LEU A 137 15.11 5.94 -1.84
N SER A 138 14.01 6.60 -1.48
CA SER A 138 13.60 6.82 -0.09
C SER A 138 14.64 7.58 0.75
N ASP A 139 15.47 8.41 0.12
CA ASP A 139 16.55 9.19 0.74
C ASP A 139 16.01 10.06 1.90
N ASN A 140 16.59 9.87 3.10
CA ASN A 140 16.07 10.47 4.33
C ASN A 140 16.44 11.95 4.45
N THR A 141 17.66 12.35 4.09
CA THR A 141 18.01 13.77 4.06
C THR A 141 17.19 14.52 3.02
N ALA A 142 16.95 13.92 1.84
CA ALA A 142 16.07 14.51 0.85
C ALA A 142 14.69 14.81 1.43
N ALA A 143 14.10 13.87 2.19
CA ALA A 143 12.81 14.11 2.83
C ALA A 143 12.84 15.19 3.92
N ASN A 144 13.91 15.29 4.72
CA ASN A 144 14.06 16.39 5.68
C ASN A 144 14.13 17.76 4.98
N LEU A 145 14.81 17.83 3.82
CA LEU A 145 14.86 19.04 2.99
C LEU A 145 13.48 19.40 2.40
N LEU A 146 12.70 18.40 1.97
CA LEU A 146 11.31 18.62 1.55
C LEU A 146 10.46 19.15 2.69
N LEU A 147 10.54 18.53 3.88
CA LEU A 147 9.79 19.00 5.06
C LEU A 147 10.17 20.44 5.42
N SER A 148 11.45 20.79 5.41
CA SER A 148 11.91 22.16 5.64
C SER A 148 11.26 23.16 4.65
N THR A 149 11.23 22.81 3.36
CA THR A 149 10.56 23.60 2.31
C THR A 149 9.06 23.79 2.57
N LEU A 150 8.42 22.83 3.24
CA LEU A 150 6.98 22.84 3.54
C LEU A 150 6.63 23.52 4.87
N GLY A 151 7.61 23.98 5.66
CA GLY A 151 7.37 24.48 7.01
C GLY A 151 7.34 23.39 8.09
N GLY A 152 8.05 22.30 7.86
CA GLY A 152 8.19 21.16 8.76
C GLY A 152 7.01 20.17 8.73
N PRO A 153 6.95 19.24 9.69
CA PRO A 153 5.91 18.21 9.76
C PRO A 153 4.47 18.77 9.82
N GLY A 154 4.29 19.93 10.45
CA GLY A 154 3.01 20.65 10.49
C GLY A 154 2.52 21.06 9.10
N GLY A 155 3.43 21.48 8.21
CA GLY A 155 3.10 21.82 6.82
C GLY A 155 2.62 20.63 6.00
N LEU A 156 3.24 19.46 6.19
CA LEU A 156 2.78 18.22 5.55
C LEU A 156 1.41 17.79 6.07
N THR A 157 1.20 17.87 7.39
CA THR A 157 -0.10 17.57 8.00
C THR A 157 -1.19 18.52 7.47
N ALA A 158 -0.90 19.81 7.36
CA ALA A 158 -1.80 20.79 6.77
C ALA A 158 -2.12 20.47 5.30
N TYR A 159 -1.12 20.06 4.51
CA TYR A 159 -1.34 19.63 3.14
C TYR A 159 -2.28 18.40 3.05
N ALA A 160 -2.08 17.39 3.90
CA ALA A 160 -2.99 16.24 3.95
C ALA A 160 -4.45 16.66 4.19
N ARG A 161 -4.70 17.66 5.06
CA ARG A 161 -6.05 18.20 5.28
C ARG A 161 -6.67 18.80 4.02
N THR A 162 -5.87 19.39 3.12
CA THR A 162 -6.36 19.92 1.84
C THR A 162 -6.86 18.82 0.89
N LEU A 163 -6.41 17.58 1.08
CA LEU A 163 -6.87 16.39 0.34
C LEU A 163 -8.14 15.76 0.97
N GLY A 164 -8.67 16.35 2.04
CA GLY A 164 -9.79 15.80 2.81
C GLY A 164 -9.38 14.73 3.82
N ASP A 165 -8.08 14.53 4.05
CA ASP A 165 -7.57 13.55 5.02
C ASP A 165 -7.48 14.18 6.41
N SER A 166 -8.31 13.71 7.35
CA SER A 166 -8.32 14.10 8.76
C SER A 166 -7.50 13.18 9.67
N ALA A 167 -7.03 12.04 9.16
CA ALA A 167 -6.38 11.00 9.95
C ALA A 167 -4.86 11.14 9.97
N THR A 168 -4.24 11.37 8.80
CA THR A 168 -2.78 11.48 8.68
C THR A 168 -2.24 12.63 9.49
N ARG A 169 -1.16 12.38 10.23
CA ARG A 169 -0.36 13.40 10.92
C ARG A 169 1.11 13.03 10.88
N LEU A 170 1.95 14.02 10.64
CA LEU A 170 3.39 13.92 10.77
C LEU A 170 3.82 14.92 11.85
N ASP A 171 4.65 14.44 12.77
CA ASP A 171 5.00 15.13 14.00
C ASP A 171 6.52 15.27 14.14
N ARG A 172 7.30 14.39 13.49
CA ARG A 172 8.76 14.36 13.53
C ARG A 172 9.37 14.34 12.14
N ILE A 173 10.69 14.47 12.09
CA ILE A 173 11.52 14.37 10.88
C ILE A 173 12.29 13.03 10.87
N GLU A 174 12.98 12.72 9.78
CA GLU A 174 13.86 11.56 9.72
C GLU A 174 15.08 11.77 10.64
N PRO A 175 15.54 10.74 11.37
CA PRO A 175 15.04 9.36 11.36
C PRO A 175 13.94 9.06 12.40
N ASP A 176 13.69 9.97 13.35
CA ASP A 176 12.88 9.72 14.56
C ASP A 176 11.42 9.32 14.28
N LEU A 177 10.86 9.73 13.14
CA LEU A 177 9.49 9.34 12.73
C LEU A 177 9.32 7.83 12.50
N ASN A 178 10.41 7.03 12.48
CA ASN A 178 10.37 5.59 12.23
C ASN A 178 10.36 4.71 13.48
N GLU A 179 10.34 5.28 14.69
CA GLU A 179 10.35 4.51 15.96
C GLU A 179 9.18 3.52 16.09
N ALA A 180 8.02 3.83 15.48
CA ALA A 180 6.87 2.93 15.41
C ALA A 180 6.43 2.35 16.78
N VAL A 181 6.51 3.15 17.84
CA VAL A 181 6.14 2.72 19.20
C VAL A 181 4.64 2.34 19.24
N PRO A 182 4.28 1.12 19.67
CA PRO A 182 2.88 0.71 19.76
C PRO A 182 2.04 1.67 20.61
N GLY A 183 0.91 2.13 20.06
CA GLY A 183 0.00 3.06 20.73
C GLY A 183 0.39 4.55 20.59
N ASP A 184 1.59 4.87 20.11
CA ASP A 184 1.93 6.24 19.74
C ASP A 184 1.19 6.64 18.46
N LEU A 185 0.48 7.77 18.52
CA LEU A 185 -0.31 8.27 17.41
C LEU A 185 0.49 9.20 16.48
N ARG A 186 1.69 9.62 16.90
CA ARG A 186 2.56 10.48 16.08
C ARG A 186 3.03 9.76 14.84
N ASP A 187 3.16 10.50 13.74
CA ASP A 187 3.65 9.99 12.45
C ASP A 187 2.82 8.82 11.89
N THR A 188 1.52 8.80 12.19
CA THR A 188 0.59 7.76 11.75
C THR A 188 -0.40 8.22 10.69
N THR A 189 -0.88 7.27 9.91
CA THR A 189 -2.04 7.38 9.02
C THR A 189 -2.94 6.15 9.21
N THR A 190 -4.04 6.07 8.47
CA THR A 190 -4.81 4.84 8.28
C THR A 190 -4.65 4.36 6.83
N PRO A 191 -4.72 3.05 6.55
CA PRO A 191 -4.73 2.53 5.19
C PRO A 191 -5.78 3.21 4.30
N ALA A 192 -7.00 3.45 4.81
CA ALA A 192 -8.06 4.12 4.07
C ALA A 192 -7.75 5.59 3.74
N ALA A 193 -7.16 6.33 4.68
CA ALA A 193 -6.78 7.73 4.48
C ALA A 193 -5.67 7.85 3.42
N MET A 194 -4.60 7.07 3.55
CA MET A 194 -3.49 7.08 2.59
C MET A 194 -3.93 6.59 1.20
N LEU A 195 -4.82 5.57 1.14
CA LEU A 195 -5.44 5.14 -0.12
C LEU A 195 -6.21 6.27 -0.79
N SER A 196 -6.98 7.05 -0.03
CA SER A 196 -7.72 8.20 -0.55
C SER A 196 -6.77 9.27 -1.08
N ASN A 197 -5.67 9.56 -0.37
CA ASN A 197 -4.66 10.52 -0.80
C ASN A 197 -4.03 10.13 -2.12
N ILE A 198 -3.45 8.92 -2.23
CA ILE A 198 -2.79 8.50 -3.47
C ILE A 198 -3.78 8.49 -4.65
N ARG A 199 -5.04 8.11 -4.43
CA ARG A 199 -6.08 8.17 -5.46
C ARG A 199 -6.35 9.61 -5.90
N ALA A 200 -6.48 10.55 -4.97
CA ALA A 200 -6.70 11.97 -5.28
C ALA A 200 -5.53 12.57 -6.08
N LEU A 201 -4.30 12.15 -5.75
CA LEU A 201 -3.08 12.61 -6.38
C LEU A 201 -2.84 12.03 -7.79
N VAL A 202 -3.19 10.77 -8.00
CA VAL A 202 -2.87 10.02 -9.25
C VAL A 202 -4.05 9.96 -10.22
N ALA A 203 -5.29 9.92 -9.73
CA ALA A 203 -6.50 9.81 -10.55
C ALA A 203 -7.48 10.97 -10.35
N GLY A 204 -7.25 11.84 -9.36
CA GLY A 204 -8.06 13.03 -9.10
C GLY A 204 -7.45 14.30 -9.69
N ASN A 205 -7.96 15.45 -9.23
CA ASN A 205 -7.55 16.78 -9.67
C ASN A 205 -6.78 17.55 -8.58
N ALA A 206 -6.15 16.84 -7.64
CA ALA A 206 -5.37 17.45 -6.57
C ALA A 206 -4.05 18.10 -7.07
N LEU A 207 -3.60 17.70 -8.26
CA LEU A 207 -2.43 18.24 -8.95
C LEU A 207 -2.81 18.57 -10.40
N ALA A 208 -2.13 19.56 -10.98
CA ALA A 208 -2.21 19.83 -12.41
C ALA A 208 -1.67 18.62 -13.21
N PRO A 209 -2.08 18.43 -14.48
CA PRO A 209 -1.70 17.26 -15.26
C PRO A 209 -0.18 16.99 -15.31
N ALA A 210 0.65 18.01 -15.55
CA ALA A 210 2.11 17.85 -15.61
C ALA A 210 2.73 17.42 -14.27
N SER A 211 2.24 17.97 -13.16
CA SER A 211 2.65 17.62 -11.80
C SER A 211 2.22 16.20 -11.43
N ARG A 212 1.00 15.81 -11.80
CA ARG A 212 0.50 14.44 -11.63
C ARG A 212 1.33 13.43 -12.42
N ASP A 213 1.65 13.73 -13.68
CA ASP A 213 2.46 12.86 -14.52
C ASP A 213 3.89 12.71 -13.96
N ARG A 214 4.46 13.80 -13.42
CA ARG A 214 5.74 13.76 -12.73
C ARG A 214 5.70 12.86 -11.49
N LEU A 215 4.68 13.01 -10.64
CA LEU A 215 4.52 12.17 -9.45
C LEU A 215 4.36 10.69 -9.81
N ILE A 216 3.56 10.40 -10.83
CA ILE A 216 3.39 9.04 -11.37
C ILE A 216 4.72 8.49 -11.88
N GLY A 217 5.52 9.31 -12.57
CA GLY A 217 6.87 8.95 -13.02
C GLY A 217 7.75 8.51 -11.85
N TRP A 218 7.78 9.29 -10.77
CA TRP A 218 8.55 8.95 -9.57
C TRP A 218 8.04 7.70 -8.84
N LEU A 219 6.72 7.53 -8.72
CA LEU A 219 6.10 6.32 -8.15
C LEU A 219 6.51 5.07 -8.94
N VAL A 220 6.43 5.12 -10.27
CA VAL A 220 6.82 4.01 -11.15
C VAL A 220 8.33 3.77 -11.12
N GLY A 221 9.11 4.83 -10.92
CA GLY A 221 10.57 4.79 -10.82
C GLY A 221 11.10 4.26 -9.48
N ASN A 222 10.24 3.99 -8.49
CA ASN A 222 10.67 3.50 -7.18
C ASN A 222 11.50 2.21 -7.27
N LYS A 223 12.62 2.18 -6.54
CA LYS A 223 13.58 1.06 -6.49
C LYS A 223 13.54 0.28 -5.18
N THR A 224 12.70 0.71 -4.24
CA THR A 224 12.65 0.14 -2.89
C THR A 224 11.53 -0.89 -2.70
N GLY A 225 10.60 -1.00 -3.66
CA GLY A 225 9.37 -1.79 -3.56
C GLY A 225 9.37 -3.13 -4.31
N ASP A 226 10.46 -3.51 -4.97
CA ASP A 226 10.49 -4.69 -5.86
C ASP A 226 10.07 -5.99 -5.17
N ALA A 227 10.39 -6.14 -3.88
CA ALA A 227 10.06 -7.31 -3.07
C ALA A 227 8.70 -7.20 -2.33
N ARG A 228 7.91 -6.14 -2.55
CA ARG A 228 6.66 -5.85 -1.84
C ARG A 228 5.44 -6.07 -2.73
N LEU A 229 4.52 -5.12 -2.85
CA LEU A 229 3.29 -5.29 -3.65
C LEU A 229 3.64 -5.70 -5.09
N ARG A 230 4.71 -5.12 -5.65
CA ARG A 230 5.21 -5.44 -6.99
C ARG A 230 5.54 -6.92 -7.19
N ALA A 231 6.05 -7.60 -6.16
CA ALA A 231 6.37 -9.03 -6.23
C ALA A 231 5.12 -9.93 -6.26
N GLY A 232 3.99 -9.43 -5.76
CA GLY A 232 2.75 -10.19 -5.66
C GLY A 232 1.81 -10.07 -6.84
N VAL A 233 2.07 -9.16 -7.78
CA VAL A 233 1.18 -8.92 -8.93
C VAL A 233 1.78 -9.49 -10.22
N PRO A 234 0.97 -9.74 -11.27
CA PRO A 234 1.48 -10.18 -12.57
C PRO A 234 2.57 -9.24 -13.11
N ARG A 235 3.61 -9.81 -13.73
CA ARG A 235 4.81 -9.07 -14.17
C ARG A 235 4.56 -8.04 -15.26
N ASP A 236 3.48 -8.21 -16.02
CA ASP A 236 3.04 -7.31 -17.07
C ASP A 236 2.22 -6.13 -16.53
N TRP A 237 1.88 -6.12 -15.24
CA TRP A 237 1.26 -4.96 -14.61
C TRP A 237 2.30 -3.88 -14.37
N ARG A 238 1.95 -2.65 -14.74
CA ARG A 238 2.72 -1.48 -14.33
C ARG A 238 2.36 -1.16 -12.88
N VAL A 239 3.36 -0.91 -12.06
CA VAL A 239 3.19 -0.58 -10.64
C VAL A 239 3.90 0.74 -10.38
N GLY A 240 3.24 1.63 -9.63
CA GLY A 240 3.85 2.82 -9.05
C GLY A 240 3.59 2.82 -7.56
N ASP A 241 4.65 2.89 -6.76
CA ASP A 241 4.57 2.61 -5.32
C ASP A 241 5.51 3.49 -4.49
N LYS A 242 5.17 3.67 -3.21
CA LYS A 242 6.06 4.23 -2.19
C LYS A 242 6.07 3.35 -0.95
N THR A 243 7.27 2.90 -0.61
CA THR A 243 7.53 2.08 0.58
C THR A 243 7.72 2.90 1.85
N GLY A 244 7.50 2.26 3.00
CA GLY A 244 7.99 2.71 4.31
C GLY A 244 8.56 1.53 5.10
N THR A 245 9.64 1.74 5.85
CA THR A 245 10.21 0.75 6.76
C THR A 245 10.63 1.44 8.03
N GLY A 246 10.36 0.84 9.18
CA GLY A 246 10.76 1.40 10.47
C GLY A 246 11.03 0.31 11.49
N GLU A 247 11.14 0.73 12.75
CA GLU A 247 11.37 -0.19 13.86
C GLU A 247 10.15 -1.08 14.14
N ARG A 248 10.30 -1.98 15.12
CA ARG A 248 9.23 -2.83 15.65
C ARG A 248 8.53 -3.66 14.57
N GLY A 249 9.32 -4.15 13.62
CA GLY A 249 8.82 -4.99 12.53
C GLY A 249 7.88 -4.26 11.57
N THR A 250 8.10 -2.96 11.35
CA THR A 250 7.25 -2.14 10.48
C THR A 250 7.71 -2.16 9.03
N ALA A 251 6.79 -2.43 8.12
CA ALA A 251 6.98 -2.35 6.68
C ALA A 251 5.65 -2.02 5.98
N ASN A 252 5.67 -1.07 5.04
CA ASN A 252 4.48 -0.50 4.43
C ASN A 252 4.66 -0.35 2.92
N ASP A 253 3.58 -0.39 2.17
CA ASP A 253 3.63 -0.11 0.74
C ASP A 253 2.31 0.50 0.27
N VAL A 254 2.39 1.60 -0.47
CA VAL A 254 1.24 2.34 -0.99
C VAL A 254 1.39 2.45 -2.49
N ALA A 255 0.47 1.87 -3.24
CA ALA A 255 0.63 1.67 -4.66
C ALA A 255 -0.62 1.99 -5.47
N VAL A 256 -0.36 2.36 -6.71
CA VAL A 256 -1.28 2.25 -7.84
C VAL A 256 -0.80 1.12 -8.74
N LEU A 257 -1.72 0.21 -9.04
CA LEU A 257 -1.53 -0.94 -9.89
C LEU A 257 -2.29 -0.68 -11.20
N TRP A 258 -1.62 -0.79 -12.33
CA TRP A 258 -2.23 -0.72 -13.66
C TRP A 258 -2.21 -2.12 -14.28
N PRO A 259 -3.32 -2.88 -14.17
CA PRO A 259 -3.42 -4.19 -14.81
C PRO A 259 -3.29 -4.08 -16.33
N SER A 260 -2.77 -5.12 -16.96
CA SER A 260 -2.72 -5.25 -18.41
C SER A 260 -4.13 -5.39 -19.01
N GLY A 261 -4.24 -5.32 -20.34
CA GLY A 261 -5.52 -5.51 -21.04
C GLY A 261 -6.49 -4.33 -20.96
N GLY A 262 -6.02 -3.13 -20.59
CA GLY A 262 -6.82 -1.91 -20.62
C GLY A 262 -7.78 -1.72 -19.44
N ARG A 263 -7.61 -2.50 -18.37
CA ARG A 263 -8.37 -2.34 -17.13
C ARG A 263 -8.01 -1.03 -16.43
N SER A 264 -8.99 -0.42 -15.77
CA SER A 264 -8.76 0.76 -14.92
C SER A 264 -7.83 0.43 -13.74
N PRO A 265 -7.10 1.42 -13.20
CA PRO A 265 -6.14 1.18 -12.11
C PRO A 265 -6.80 0.67 -10.82
N VAL A 266 -6.05 -0.09 -10.03
CA VAL A 266 -6.42 -0.46 -8.66
C VAL A 266 -5.45 0.21 -7.70
N PHE A 267 -5.98 0.86 -6.66
CA PHE A 267 -5.15 1.45 -5.63
C PHE A 267 -5.12 0.53 -4.41
N VAL A 268 -3.96 0.41 -3.79
CA VAL A 268 -3.72 -0.43 -2.62
C VAL A 268 -2.87 0.33 -1.62
N SER A 269 -3.26 0.29 -0.35
CA SER A 269 -2.44 0.79 0.76
C SER A 269 -2.28 -0.32 1.78
N VAL A 270 -1.04 -0.70 2.08
CA VAL A 270 -0.68 -1.77 3.02
C VAL A 270 0.23 -1.23 4.11
N TYR A 271 -0.12 -1.52 5.35
CA TYR A 271 0.66 -1.21 6.53
C TYR A 271 0.82 -2.47 7.39
N LEU A 272 2.05 -2.82 7.74
CA LEU A 272 2.38 -3.95 8.62
C LEU A 272 3.26 -3.43 9.75
N THR A 273 2.91 -3.73 11.00
CA THR A 273 3.72 -3.36 12.19
C THR A 273 3.63 -4.45 13.25
N GLY A 274 4.57 -4.47 14.22
CA GLY A 274 4.66 -5.52 15.23
C GLY A 274 4.97 -6.91 14.65
N SER A 275 5.50 -6.98 13.42
CA SER A 275 5.84 -8.23 12.74
C SER A 275 7.27 -8.68 13.06
N SER A 276 7.72 -9.75 12.40
CA SER A 276 9.08 -10.27 12.49
C SER A 276 10.13 -9.17 12.22
N PRO A 277 11.27 -9.16 12.94
CA PRO A 277 12.39 -8.29 12.61
C PRO A 277 13.04 -8.63 11.26
N ASP A 278 12.81 -9.84 10.73
CA ASP A 278 13.28 -10.24 9.40
C ASP A 278 12.59 -9.44 8.27
N GLY A 279 13.40 -8.71 7.50
CA GLY A 279 12.93 -7.93 6.37
C GLY A 279 12.36 -8.78 5.23
N ALA A 280 12.90 -9.98 5.00
CA ALA A 280 12.41 -10.88 3.96
C ALA A 280 10.99 -11.37 4.28
N HIS A 281 10.74 -11.77 5.53
CA HIS A 281 9.40 -12.10 6.02
C HIS A 281 8.39 -10.96 5.83
N ARG A 282 8.76 -9.74 6.21
CA ARG A 282 7.88 -8.56 6.05
C ARG A 282 7.57 -8.28 4.58
N ASN A 283 8.57 -8.32 3.72
CA ASN A 283 8.42 -8.12 2.28
C ASN A 283 7.51 -9.21 1.67
N ALA A 284 7.73 -10.48 1.98
CA ALA A 284 6.90 -11.60 1.52
C ALA A 284 5.45 -11.50 2.02
N THR A 285 5.23 -10.96 3.22
CA THR A 285 3.88 -10.68 3.74
C THR A 285 3.17 -9.63 2.90
N ILE A 286 3.83 -8.53 2.56
CA ILE A 286 3.25 -7.48 1.69
C ILE A 286 3.06 -8.00 0.26
N ALA A 287 3.98 -8.81 -0.27
CA ALA A 287 3.81 -9.47 -1.57
C ALA A 287 2.56 -10.37 -1.57
N SER A 288 2.32 -11.13 -0.50
CA SER A 288 1.11 -11.96 -0.36
C SER A 288 -0.19 -11.12 -0.39
N VAL A 289 -0.16 -9.86 0.08
CA VAL A 289 -1.28 -8.92 -0.10
C VAL A 289 -1.47 -8.57 -1.57
N GLY A 290 -0.38 -8.26 -2.29
CA GLY A 290 -0.42 -8.00 -3.74
C GLY A 290 -1.04 -9.17 -4.50
N GLU A 291 -0.67 -10.40 -4.17
CA GLU A 291 -1.25 -11.61 -4.77
C GLU A 291 -2.73 -11.77 -4.45
N ALA A 292 -3.14 -11.53 -3.21
CA ALA A 292 -4.54 -11.60 -2.80
C ALA A 292 -5.39 -10.58 -3.57
N VAL A 293 -4.89 -9.35 -3.73
CA VAL A 293 -5.54 -8.32 -4.56
C VAL A 293 -5.62 -8.78 -6.01
N ALA A 294 -4.50 -9.19 -6.62
CA ALA A 294 -4.49 -9.61 -8.02
C ALA A 294 -5.47 -10.75 -8.30
N ARG A 295 -5.45 -11.83 -7.50
CA ARG A 295 -6.38 -12.96 -7.63
C ARG A 295 -7.84 -12.55 -7.45
N SER A 296 -8.11 -11.52 -6.66
CA SER A 296 -9.48 -11.08 -6.41
C SER A 296 -10.10 -10.35 -7.60
N LEU A 297 -9.30 -9.84 -8.55
CA LEU A 297 -9.79 -9.05 -9.67
C LEU A 297 -10.38 -9.88 -10.81
N GLY A 298 -10.23 -11.21 -10.78
CA GLY A 298 -10.52 -12.13 -11.89
C GLY A 298 -9.33 -12.27 -12.82
#